data_AF-A0A9D6UKP0-F1
#
_entry.id   AF-A0A9D6UKP0-F1
#
_cell.length_a   1.000
_cell.length_b   1.000
_cell.length_c   1.000
_cell.angle_alpha   90.00
_cell.angle_beta   90.00
_cell.angle_gamma   90.00
#
_symmetry.space_group_name_H-M   'P 1'
#
loop_
_entity.id
_entity.type
_entity.pdbx_description
1 polymer ?
#
loop_
_entity_poly.entity_id
_entity_poly.type
_entity_poly.pdbx_seq_one_letter_code
_entity_poly.pdbx_strand_id
1 'polypeptide(L)'
;MIQDIRLHGQINNVIDYYATIAGKKDVINRLIMYGTLFDSTGENLIFTNQTYGFETFDEVFVKGNALCNYYFFIQSKFKGELKTQQEHLLKRLGRFLKRTKNIHLQNEPALLEEIFTTLKDSDAILYLFKLIHRHNTEYYTIYKEFYSDEKMIKEHEYKILQDMTKTYNIDQYQLERIKIDVLYKHPDNRRIIDEYKDILVSITREKGMDQGKVARLNRLRSLSIRNNIPLELFSALDELLLKGKKLGRTDEPEYIKDTREILEGIFISEHLTENSLAKEDLVTLLKSKQTAMEKRDLRFEGILLETGQKCDEVFRDANNTKPLEALSNIVTFFDRFDAAFSYINQIVFMEDVAITEERLRSILQNKKIFDDIDPKIFKELFIDAIIKDRYLTSFGKKKIYVMFKGIKDVEERLIPLNTVVAQLTEANKEAILYRTVHYYFRKRMKNLYLELRKNDNFEDTRKELSKELMEDRIINKEIPPELFNKVLQDLKEEMVYLYEILPMIINNKDIELREKFLKESNLDRYYIEELEREFFELKGIDLSILNLMQRYETEGAYQGV
;
A
#
# COMPACT_ATOMS: atom_id res chain seq x y z
N MET A 1 20.48 14.79 24.76
CA MET A 1 21.09 14.41 23.46
C MET A 1 21.81 13.09 23.71
N ILE A 2 21.15 11.97 23.43
CA ILE A 2 21.55 10.64 23.91
C ILE A 2 22.74 10.15 23.07
N GLN A 3 23.94 10.12 23.66
CA GLN A 3 25.19 9.83 22.93
C GLN A 3 25.58 8.34 22.88
N ASP A 4 24.94 7.49 23.68
CA ASP A 4 25.06 6.04 23.62
C ASP A 4 23.70 5.42 24.01
N ILE A 5 23.12 4.57 23.16
CA ILE A 5 22.05 3.66 23.58
C ILE A 5 22.73 2.30 23.75
N ARG A 6 22.93 1.91 25.00
CA ARG A 6 23.33 0.53 25.32
C ARG A 6 22.11 -0.34 25.07
N LEU A 7 22.22 -1.27 24.12
CA LEU A 7 21.21 -2.32 24.00
C LEU A 7 21.56 -3.38 25.03
N HIS A 8 20.75 -3.44 26.06
CA HIS A 8 20.49 -4.67 26.78
C HIS A 8 19.04 -4.99 26.49
N GLY A 9 18.81 -6.10 25.79
CA GLY A 9 17.46 -6.58 25.53
C GLY A 9 17.48 -8.10 25.39
N GLN A 10 16.43 -8.70 25.92
CA GLN A 10 16.14 -10.12 25.81
C GLN A 10 15.38 -10.36 24.51
N ILE A 11 15.92 -11.19 23.61
CA ILE A 11 15.17 -11.72 22.46
C ILE A 11 14.12 -12.73 22.96
N ASN A 12 14.43 -13.44 24.04
CA ASN A 12 13.53 -14.29 24.83
C ASN A 12 14.18 -14.57 26.21
N ASN A 13 13.53 -15.40 27.04
CA ASN A 13 13.98 -15.74 28.41
C ASN A 13 15.39 -16.41 28.51
N VAL A 14 16.06 -16.64 27.37
CA VAL A 14 17.34 -17.37 27.28
C VAL A 14 18.41 -16.59 26.51
N ILE A 15 18.07 -15.50 25.79
CA ILE A 15 18.98 -14.83 24.85
C ILE A 15 19.04 -13.31 25.07
N ASP A 16 20.20 -12.82 25.55
CA ASP A 16 20.59 -11.41 25.50
C ASP A 16 21.37 -11.09 24.20
N TYR A 17 21.08 -10.02 23.46
CA TYR A 17 22.00 -9.61 22.38
C TYR A 17 22.78 -8.35 22.77
N TYR A 18 24.05 -8.33 22.38
CA TYR A 18 24.95 -7.19 22.53
C TYR A 18 25.11 -6.51 21.18
N ALA A 19 24.24 -5.55 20.85
CA ALA A 19 24.52 -4.62 19.76
C ALA A 19 24.88 -3.25 20.34
N THR A 20 26.06 -2.75 19.98
CA THR A 20 26.43 -1.37 20.27
C THR A 20 25.68 -0.48 19.29
N ILE A 21 24.41 -0.14 19.58
CA ILE A 21 23.73 0.96 18.87
C ILE A 21 24.28 2.28 19.44
N ALA A 22 25.48 2.61 18.99
CA ALA A 22 25.84 4.02 18.95
C ALA A 22 24.89 4.66 17.94
N GLY A 23 24.23 5.76 18.32
CA GLY A 23 23.46 6.60 17.38
C GLY A 23 24.31 7.24 16.27
N LYS A 24 25.55 6.76 16.03
CA LYS A 24 26.48 7.19 14.99
C LYS A 24 26.83 5.98 14.12
N LYS A 25 26.59 6.10 12.81
CA LYS A 25 26.77 5.08 11.76
C LYS A 25 28.14 4.38 11.73
N ASP A 26 29.16 4.92 12.41
CA ASP A 26 30.56 4.50 12.27
C ASP A 26 31.11 3.62 13.41
N VAL A 27 30.38 3.38 14.51
CA VAL A 27 30.91 2.60 15.66
C VAL A 27 30.65 1.12 15.44
N ILE A 28 31.71 0.33 15.40
CA ILE A 28 31.68 -1.09 15.01
C ILE A 28 32.21 -1.99 16.14
N ASN A 29 33.10 -1.47 17.01
CA ASN A 29 33.77 -2.28 18.05
C ASN A 29 33.41 -1.84 19.47
N ARG A 30 33.28 -2.81 20.38
CA ARG A 30 33.20 -2.60 21.83
C ARG A 30 34.62 -2.42 22.38
N LEU A 31 34.86 -1.30 23.07
CA LEU A 31 36.13 -1.03 23.75
C LEU A 31 35.88 -1.00 25.26
N ILE A 32 36.60 -1.84 26.00
CA ILE A 32 36.61 -1.87 27.46
C ILE A 32 38.01 -1.43 27.91
N MET A 33 38.07 -0.50 28.86
CA MET A 33 39.32 -0.02 29.42
C MET A 33 39.32 -0.22 30.93
N TYR A 34 40.23 -1.06 31.43
CA TYR A 34 40.41 -1.26 32.86
C TYR A 34 40.91 0.02 33.54
N GLY A 35 40.37 0.28 34.73
CA GLY A 35 40.59 1.53 35.47
C GLY A 35 39.71 2.70 35.03
N THR A 36 38.63 2.44 34.28
CA THR A 36 37.60 3.44 33.98
C THR A 36 36.22 3.00 34.48
N LEU A 37 35.46 3.93 35.05
CA LEU A 37 34.08 3.73 35.53
C LEU A 37 33.19 4.82 34.95
N PHE A 38 31.88 4.56 34.82
CA PHE A 38 30.91 5.62 34.55
C PHE A 38 30.42 6.20 35.87
N ASP A 39 30.10 7.51 35.89
CA ASP A 39 29.44 8.14 37.04
C ASP A 39 28.01 7.57 37.27
N SER A 40 27.35 7.97 38.35
CA SER A 40 26.01 7.52 38.70
C SER A 40 24.91 7.93 37.70
N THR A 41 25.15 8.90 36.82
CA THR A 41 24.22 9.30 35.74
C THR A 41 24.54 8.60 34.43
N GLY A 42 25.71 7.95 34.32
CA GLY A 42 26.17 7.25 33.12
C GLY A 42 26.72 8.18 32.04
N GLU A 43 26.85 9.48 32.32
CA GLU A 43 27.21 10.49 31.32
C GLU A 43 28.70 10.78 31.27
N ASN A 44 29.41 10.66 32.39
CA ASN A 44 30.84 10.96 32.48
C ASN A 44 31.69 9.73 32.82
N LEU A 45 32.90 9.69 32.25
CA LEU A 45 33.87 8.63 32.47
C LEU A 45 34.88 9.07 33.53
N ILE A 46 34.99 8.29 34.60
CA ILE A 46 35.87 8.51 35.75
C ILE A 46 37.08 7.58 35.63
N PHE A 47 38.28 8.15 35.72
CA PHE A 47 39.54 7.40 35.73
C PHE A 47 39.95 7.03 37.16
N THR A 48 40.39 5.79 37.34
CA THR A 48 40.76 5.20 38.64
C THR A 48 42.12 4.52 38.55
N ASN A 49 42.76 4.36 39.71
CA ASN A 49 44.05 3.70 39.80
C ASN A 49 43.94 2.16 39.79
N GLN A 50 42.72 1.61 39.74
CA GLN A 50 42.46 0.17 39.74
C GLN A 50 42.42 -0.35 38.30
N THR A 51 43.61 -0.66 37.76
CA THR A 51 43.76 -1.16 36.38
C THR A 51 43.74 -2.68 36.27
N TYR A 52 43.55 -3.39 37.38
CA TYR A 52 43.42 -4.85 37.39
C TYR A 52 41.97 -5.28 37.14
N GLY A 53 41.82 -6.47 36.58
CA GLY A 53 40.52 -7.10 36.35
C GLY A 53 40.67 -8.60 36.17
N PHE A 54 39.57 -9.31 36.34
CA PHE A 54 39.49 -10.75 36.16
C PHE A 54 38.20 -11.08 35.42
N GLU A 55 38.31 -11.88 34.37
CA GLU A 55 37.19 -12.47 33.66
C GLU A 55 37.52 -13.94 33.37
N THR A 56 36.53 -14.81 33.50
CA THR A 56 36.67 -16.21 33.10
C THR A 56 36.62 -16.33 31.59
N PHE A 57 37.17 -17.42 31.05
CA PHE A 57 37.15 -17.66 29.60
C PHE A 57 35.72 -17.59 29.03
N ASP A 58 34.75 -18.23 29.70
CA ASP A 58 33.35 -18.23 29.26
C ASP A 58 32.74 -16.83 29.28
N GLU A 59 33.01 -16.05 30.32
CA GLU A 59 32.52 -14.67 30.41
C GLU A 59 33.06 -13.77 29.29
N VAL A 60 34.31 -13.98 28.85
CA VAL A 60 34.90 -13.23 27.74
C VAL A 60 34.10 -13.43 26.45
N PHE A 61 33.69 -14.66 26.13
CA PHE A 61 32.92 -14.95 24.91
C PHE A 61 31.42 -14.69 25.07
N VAL A 62 30.89 -14.67 26.30
CA VAL A 62 29.52 -14.23 26.60
C VAL A 62 29.40 -12.71 26.46
N LYS A 63 30.26 -11.93 27.11
CA LYS A 63 30.21 -10.45 27.10
C LYS A 63 30.83 -9.86 25.83
N GLY A 64 31.84 -10.52 25.26
CA GLY A 64 32.56 -10.13 24.05
C GLY A 64 31.96 -10.72 22.78
N ASN A 65 32.79 -10.80 21.73
CA ASN A 65 32.45 -11.50 20.50
C ASN A 65 32.53 -13.03 20.71
N ALA A 66 31.59 -13.78 20.13
CA ALA A 66 31.49 -15.24 20.30
C ALA A 66 32.66 -16.05 19.69
N LEU A 67 33.41 -15.44 18.76
CA LEU A 67 34.47 -16.09 17.99
C LEU A 67 35.86 -15.63 18.45
N CYS A 68 36.06 -14.32 18.55
CA CYS A 68 37.38 -13.73 18.75
C CYS A 68 37.34 -12.43 19.56
N ASN A 69 38.16 -12.35 20.60
CA ASN A 69 38.31 -11.15 21.43
C ASN A 69 39.79 -10.70 21.49
N TYR A 70 40.01 -9.39 21.42
CA TYR A 70 41.34 -8.80 21.48
C TYR A 70 41.55 -8.09 22.83
N TYR A 71 42.67 -8.40 23.47
CA TYR A 71 43.17 -7.71 24.64
C TYR A 71 44.49 -7.05 24.28
N PHE A 72 44.72 -5.84 24.76
CA PHE A 72 45.99 -5.19 24.51
C PHE A 72 46.46 -4.34 25.69
N PHE A 73 47.78 -4.22 25.80
CA PHE A 73 48.45 -3.41 26.79
C PHE A 73 49.41 -2.47 26.09
N ILE A 74 49.36 -1.19 26.43
CA ILE A 74 50.24 -0.18 25.87
C ILE A 74 51.10 0.38 26.99
N GLN A 75 52.41 0.28 26.81
CA GLN A 75 53.39 1.00 27.59
C GLN A 75 53.92 2.14 26.72
N SER A 76 53.63 3.38 27.11
CA SER A 76 54.10 4.60 26.43
C SER A 76 55.05 5.37 27.35
N LYS A 77 55.94 6.19 26.77
CA LYS A 77 56.88 7.03 27.55
C LYS A 77 56.22 8.25 28.21
N PHE A 78 54.91 8.42 28.06
CA PHE A 78 54.19 9.56 28.64
C PHE A 78 54.34 9.60 30.18
N LYS A 79 54.95 10.67 30.70
CA LYS A 79 55.15 10.87 32.14
C LYS A 79 53.95 11.60 32.74
N GLY A 80 53.36 11.03 33.79
CA GLY A 80 52.22 11.62 34.50
C GLY A 80 51.62 10.66 35.50
N GLU A 81 50.60 11.11 36.23
CA GLU A 81 49.75 10.23 37.03
C GLU A 81 49.02 9.21 36.14
N LEU A 82 48.72 8.04 36.69
CA LEU A 82 48.12 6.95 35.92
C LEU A 82 46.80 7.37 35.24
N LYS A 83 45.98 8.20 35.89
CA LYS A 83 44.74 8.73 35.32
C LYS A 83 44.96 9.60 34.08
N THR A 84 45.98 10.45 34.08
CA THR A 84 46.28 11.32 32.93
C THR A 84 46.88 10.52 31.77
N GLN A 85 47.64 9.47 32.06
CA GLN A 85 48.07 8.50 31.04
C GLN A 85 46.87 7.78 30.40
N GLN A 86 45.94 7.27 31.22
CA GLN A 86 44.73 6.60 30.73
C GLN A 86 43.88 7.52 29.86
N GLU A 87 43.65 8.75 30.30
CA GLU A 87 42.88 9.74 29.54
C GLU A 87 43.56 10.10 28.22
N HIS A 88 44.88 10.29 28.22
CA HIS A 88 45.65 10.57 27.01
C HIS A 88 45.54 9.43 25.98
N LEU A 89 45.70 8.18 26.43
CA LEU A 89 45.57 7.00 25.58
C LEU A 89 44.15 6.87 25.00
N LEU A 90 43.11 7.06 25.84
CA LEU A 90 41.72 6.97 25.40
C LEU A 90 41.37 8.07 24.40
N LYS A 91 41.87 9.31 24.58
CA LYS A 91 41.68 10.41 23.63
C LYS A 91 42.33 10.15 22.28
N ARG A 92 43.52 9.53 22.26
CA ARG A 92 44.27 9.21 21.03
C ARG A 92 43.69 8.02 20.28
N LEU A 93 43.46 6.91 20.98
CA LEU A 93 43.12 5.62 20.36
C LEU A 93 41.64 5.28 20.42
N GLY A 94 40.88 5.80 21.38
CA GLY A 94 39.51 5.36 21.65
C GLY A 94 38.57 5.52 20.45
N ARG A 95 38.63 6.66 19.74
CA ARG A 95 37.82 6.88 18.52
C ARG A 95 38.23 5.96 17.38
N PHE A 96 39.53 5.75 17.20
CA PHE A 96 40.07 4.89 16.16
C PHE A 96 39.66 3.42 16.38
N LEU A 97 39.92 2.90 17.59
CA LEU A 97 39.63 1.51 17.96
C LEU A 97 38.13 1.18 17.86
N LYS A 98 37.25 2.12 18.22
CA LYS A 98 35.79 1.94 18.08
C LYS A 98 35.30 1.84 16.63
N ARG A 99 36.10 2.25 15.63
CA ARG A 99 35.65 2.41 14.22
C ARG A 99 36.45 1.60 13.21
N THR A 100 37.63 1.10 13.56
CA THR A 100 38.46 0.32 12.62
C THR A 100 37.78 -0.97 12.18
N LYS A 101 37.88 -1.29 10.90
CA LYS A 101 37.39 -2.56 10.33
C LYS A 101 38.41 -3.69 10.50
N ASN A 102 39.66 -3.37 10.84
CA ASN A 102 40.75 -4.34 10.90
C ASN A 102 40.55 -5.41 11.99
N ILE A 103 39.84 -5.08 13.07
CA ILE A 103 39.44 -6.05 14.11
C ILE A 103 38.45 -7.08 13.54
N HIS A 104 37.50 -6.64 12.71
CA HIS A 104 36.51 -7.51 12.09
C HIS A 104 37.11 -8.38 10.97
N LEU A 105 38.01 -7.80 10.18
CA LEU A 105 38.75 -8.49 9.12
C LEU A 105 39.87 -9.40 9.66
N GLN A 106 40.14 -9.36 10.97
CA GLN A 106 41.24 -10.07 11.61
C GLN A 106 42.59 -9.79 10.90
N ASN A 107 42.85 -8.52 10.57
CA ASN A 107 44.09 -8.08 9.96
C ASN A 107 44.96 -7.42 11.04
N GLU A 108 45.63 -8.23 11.86
CA GLU A 108 46.47 -7.75 12.95
C GLU A 108 47.63 -6.86 12.46
N PRO A 109 48.35 -7.18 11.35
CA PRO A 109 49.43 -6.32 10.87
C PRO A 109 48.96 -4.87 10.59
N ALA A 110 47.85 -4.71 9.86
CA ALA A 110 47.29 -3.38 9.58
C ALA A 110 46.77 -2.69 10.85
N LEU A 111 46.16 -3.45 11.77
CA LEU A 111 45.72 -2.91 13.06
C LEU A 111 46.90 -2.36 13.87
N LEU A 112 48.01 -3.08 13.93
CA LEU A 112 49.22 -2.65 14.65
C LEU A 112 49.82 -1.39 14.03
N GLU A 113 49.98 -1.37 12.70
CA GLU A 113 50.49 -0.21 11.96
C GLU A 113 49.65 1.05 12.21
N GLU A 114 48.32 0.93 12.15
CA GLU A 114 47.40 2.03 12.43
C GLU A 114 47.46 2.49 13.90
N ILE A 115 47.59 1.55 14.86
CA ILE A 115 47.73 1.89 16.29
C ILE A 115 49.01 2.70 16.52
N PHE A 116 50.17 2.25 16.01
CA PHE A 116 51.43 2.98 16.16
C PHE A 116 51.39 4.34 15.47
N THR A 117 50.82 4.41 14.26
CA THR A 117 50.64 5.66 13.51
C THR A 117 49.76 6.66 14.26
N THR A 118 48.70 6.18 14.92
CA THR A 118 47.77 7.02 15.71
C THR A 118 48.37 7.44 17.05
N LEU A 119 49.16 6.56 17.67
CA LEU A 119 49.80 6.81 18.96
C LEU A 119 50.93 7.83 18.85
N LYS A 120 51.67 7.86 17.72
CA LYS A 120 52.80 8.77 17.45
C LYS A 120 53.88 8.73 18.55
N ASP A 121 54.12 7.54 19.11
CA ASP A 121 55.14 7.28 20.11
C ASP A 121 56.06 6.18 19.57
N SER A 122 57.29 6.56 19.18
CA SER A 122 58.28 5.66 18.58
C SER A 122 58.84 4.63 19.54
N ASP A 123 58.65 4.82 20.84
CA ASP A 123 59.16 3.95 21.89
C ASP A 123 58.05 3.19 22.63
N ALA A 124 56.81 3.27 22.14
CA ALA A 124 55.71 2.56 22.74
C ALA A 124 55.85 1.05 22.53
N ILE A 125 55.56 0.29 23.58
CA ILE A 125 55.48 -1.17 23.53
C ILE A 125 54.01 -1.55 23.61
N LEU A 126 53.54 -2.29 22.61
CA LEU A 126 52.18 -2.81 22.52
C LEU A 126 52.21 -4.34 22.63
N TYR A 127 51.51 -4.87 23.62
CA TYR A 127 51.21 -6.30 23.71
C TYR A 127 49.80 -6.53 23.22
N LEU A 128 49.60 -7.40 22.23
CA LEU A 128 48.29 -7.76 21.70
C LEU A 128 48.06 -9.26 21.90
N PHE A 129 46.96 -9.60 22.56
CA PHE A 129 46.51 -10.97 22.80
C PHE A 129 45.20 -11.18 22.05
N LYS A 130 45.16 -12.22 21.21
CA LYS A 130 43.97 -12.65 20.48
C LYS A 130 43.46 -13.95 21.08
N LEU A 131 42.28 -13.92 21.66
CA LEU A 131 41.61 -15.10 22.21
C LEU A 131 40.59 -15.60 21.18
N ILE A 132 40.74 -16.85 20.74
CA ILE A 132 39.88 -17.47 19.73
C ILE A 132 39.17 -18.67 20.34
N HIS A 133 37.85 -18.71 20.22
CA HIS A 133 37.06 -19.86 20.58
C HIS A 133 37.01 -20.85 19.42
N ARG A 134 37.78 -21.94 19.51
CA ARG A 134 37.96 -22.90 18.39
C ARG A 134 36.64 -23.53 17.94
N HIS A 135 35.87 -24.09 18.87
CA HIS A 135 34.62 -24.77 18.54
C HIS A 135 33.58 -23.85 17.89
N ASN A 136 33.34 -22.67 18.48
CA ASN A 136 32.50 -21.63 17.89
C ASN A 136 32.97 -21.17 16.51
N THR A 137 34.29 -21.04 16.29
CA THR A 137 34.86 -20.68 14.99
C THR A 137 34.60 -21.73 13.93
N GLU A 138 34.74 -23.00 14.30
CA GLU A 138 34.48 -24.13 13.41
C GLU A 138 33.00 -24.23 13.04
N TYR A 139 32.11 -24.14 14.04
CA TYR A 139 30.66 -24.08 13.83
C TYR A 139 30.26 -22.89 12.95
N TYR A 140 30.82 -21.70 13.20
CA TYR A 140 30.57 -20.50 12.40
C TYR A 140 30.95 -20.70 10.93
N THR A 141 32.09 -21.34 10.67
CA THR A 141 32.61 -21.54 9.30
C THR A 141 31.68 -22.45 8.50
N ILE A 142 31.32 -23.60 9.08
CA ILE A 142 30.44 -24.59 8.46
C ILE A 142 29.02 -24.02 8.29
N TYR A 143 28.49 -23.33 9.31
CA TYR A 143 27.19 -22.68 9.21
C TYR A 143 27.18 -21.60 8.11
N LYS A 144 28.25 -20.82 7.98
CA LYS A 144 28.38 -19.81 6.93
C LYS A 144 28.43 -20.45 5.54
N GLU A 145 29.14 -21.57 5.37
CA GLU A 145 29.21 -22.29 4.11
C GLU A 145 27.82 -22.79 3.69
N PHE A 146 27.13 -23.53 4.56
CA PHE A 146 25.77 -24.02 4.28
C PHE A 146 24.77 -22.89 4.01
N TYR A 147 24.89 -21.77 4.71
CA TYR A 147 23.99 -20.63 4.52
C TYR A 147 24.27 -19.84 3.22
N SER A 148 25.52 -19.81 2.73
CA SER A 148 25.90 -18.96 1.59
C SER A 148 25.36 -19.45 0.24
N ASP A 149 25.09 -20.74 0.10
CA ASP A 149 24.71 -21.35 -1.19
C ASP A 149 23.22 -21.18 -1.52
N GLU A 150 22.32 -21.46 -0.57
CA GLU A 150 20.87 -21.48 -0.84
C GLU A 150 20.04 -20.58 0.10
N LYS A 151 20.69 -19.83 1.02
CA LYS A 151 20.01 -19.02 2.07
C LYS A 151 19.01 -19.84 2.90
N MET A 152 19.16 -21.16 2.91
CA MET A 152 18.34 -22.16 3.56
C MET A 152 19.25 -23.32 3.93
N ILE A 153 19.11 -23.83 5.15
CA ILE A 153 19.87 -24.99 5.61
C ILE A 153 19.03 -26.23 5.32
N LYS A 154 19.58 -27.17 4.56
CA LYS A 154 18.92 -28.43 4.21
C LYS A 154 18.85 -29.35 5.42
N GLU A 155 17.90 -30.29 5.39
CA GLU A 155 17.64 -31.20 6.51
C GLU A 155 18.86 -32.08 6.87
N HIS A 156 19.71 -32.42 5.90
CA HIS A 156 20.96 -33.16 6.14
C HIS A 156 22.07 -32.28 6.74
N GLU A 157 22.16 -31.01 6.34
CA GLU A 157 23.10 -30.02 6.91
C GLU A 157 22.73 -29.69 8.35
N TYR A 158 21.43 -29.65 8.65
CA TYR A 158 20.94 -29.44 10.01
C TYR A 158 21.35 -30.56 10.97
N LYS A 159 21.37 -31.82 10.51
CA LYS A 159 21.87 -32.95 11.32
C LYS A 159 23.37 -32.81 11.64
N ILE A 160 24.18 -32.41 10.65
CA ILE A 160 25.62 -32.17 10.84
C ILE A 160 25.82 -31.07 11.89
N LEU A 161 25.10 -29.96 11.78
CA LEU A 161 25.17 -28.86 12.74
C LEU A 161 24.73 -29.31 14.14
N GLN A 162 23.66 -30.11 14.27
CA GLN A 162 23.21 -30.63 15.56
C GLN A 162 24.24 -31.56 16.21
N ASP A 163 24.88 -32.44 15.45
CA ASP A 163 25.91 -33.35 15.98
C ASP A 163 27.13 -32.57 16.46
N MET A 164 27.52 -31.49 15.76
CA MET A 164 28.57 -30.58 16.21
C MET A 164 28.21 -29.85 17.50
N THR A 165 26.96 -29.38 17.66
CA THR A 165 26.55 -28.70 18.91
C THR A 165 26.65 -29.60 20.13
N LYS A 166 26.27 -30.88 19.98
CA LYS A 166 26.37 -31.88 21.05
C LYS A 166 27.83 -32.25 21.34
N THR A 167 28.66 -32.40 20.30
CA THR A 167 30.07 -32.77 20.44
C THR A 167 30.89 -31.65 21.09
N TYR A 168 30.61 -30.40 20.74
CA TYR A 168 31.34 -29.23 21.22
C TYR A 168 30.70 -28.55 22.44
N ASN A 169 29.57 -29.06 22.92
CA ASN A 169 28.79 -28.50 24.02
C ASN A 169 28.60 -26.99 23.90
N ILE A 170 28.25 -26.53 22.68
CA ILE A 170 28.02 -25.10 22.42
C ILE A 170 26.67 -24.74 23.03
N ASP A 171 26.69 -23.81 23.97
CA ASP A 171 25.47 -23.32 24.61
C ASP A 171 24.51 -22.70 23.59
N GLN A 172 23.20 -22.90 23.81
CA GLN A 172 22.15 -22.45 22.90
C GLN A 172 22.21 -20.93 22.67
N TYR A 173 22.61 -20.19 23.71
CA TYR A 173 22.82 -18.75 23.61
C TYR A 173 23.90 -18.37 22.60
N GLN A 174 25.07 -19.02 22.67
CA GLN A 174 26.20 -18.77 21.76
C GLN A 174 25.86 -19.20 20.33
N LEU A 175 25.11 -20.29 20.19
CA LEU A 175 24.62 -20.79 18.91
C LEU A 175 23.81 -19.71 18.17
N GLU A 176 22.79 -19.16 18.82
CA GLU A 176 21.92 -18.15 18.21
C GLU A 176 22.67 -16.87 17.86
N ARG A 177 23.64 -16.46 18.70
CA ARG A 177 24.52 -15.32 18.38
C ARG A 177 25.37 -15.56 17.14
N ILE A 178 25.94 -16.75 16.99
CA ILE A 178 26.72 -17.14 15.82
C ILE A 178 25.85 -17.14 14.56
N LYS A 179 24.64 -17.70 14.64
CA LYS A 179 23.67 -17.69 13.53
C LYS A 179 23.31 -16.27 13.10
N ILE A 180 22.94 -15.42 14.05
CA ILE A 180 22.60 -14.01 13.78
C ILE A 180 23.78 -13.26 13.15
N ASP A 181 25.01 -13.51 13.62
CA ASP A 181 26.22 -12.89 13.06
C ASP A 181 26.48 -13.31 11.60
N VAL A 182 26.25 -14.58 11.26
CA VAL A 182 26.33 -15.06 9.86
C VAL A 182 25.21 -14.44 9.01
N LEU A 183 23.97 -14.44 9.51
CA LEU A 183 22.82 -13.85 8.84
C LEU A 183 23.03 -12.37 8.53
N TYR A 184 23.52 -11.59 9.50
CA TYR A 184 23.78 -10.16 9.33
C TYR A 184 24.96 -9.87 8.39
N LYS A 185 25.99 -10.72 8.35
CA LYS A 185 27.14 -10.53 7.43
C LYS A 185 26.85 -10.89 5.99
N HIS A 186 25.76 -11.59 5.70
CA HIS A 186 25.34 -11.86 4.33
C HIS A 186 25.02 -10.53 3.60
N PRO A 187 25.58 -10.27 2.41
CA PRO A 187 25.49 -8.96 1.74
C PRO A 187 24.05 -8.51 1.50
N ASP A 188 23.15 -9.44 1.14
CA ASP A 188 21.74 -9.11 0.89
C ASP A 188 20.97 -8.79 2.17
N ASN A 189 21.23 -9.54 3.25
CA ASN A 189 20.54 -9.36 4.53
C ASN A 189 21.04 -8.11 5.25
N ARG A 190 22.35 -7.85 5.19
CA ARG A 190 22.97 -6.68 5.78
C ARG A 190 22.32 -5.39 5.30
N ARG A 191 22.04 -5.31 3.98
CA ARG A 191 21.40 -4.16 3.35
C ARG A 191 20.02 -3.90 3.94
N ILE A 192 19.19 -4.94 4.03
CA ILE A 192 17.83 -4.85 4.58
C ILE A 192 17.85 -4.41 6.05
N ILE A 193 18.73 -5.01 6.86
CA ILE A 193 18.82 -4.74 8.29
C ILE A 193 19.38 -3.35 8.58
N ASP A 194 20.43 -2.92 7.86
CA ASP A 194 21.03 -1.59 8.02
C ASP A 194 20.05 -0.49 7.60
N GLU A 195 19.27 -0.71 6.54
CA GLU A 195 18.23 0.22 6.10
C GLU A 195 17.08 0.30 7.11
N TYR A 196 16.61 -0.84 7.63
CA TYR A 196 15.58 -0.89 8.67
C TYR A 196 16.00 -0.10 9.91
N LYS A 197 17.25 -0.32 10.34
CA LYS A 197 17.86 0.40 11.46
C LYS A 197 17.96 1.90 11.17
N ASP A 198 18.40 2.30 9.99
CA ASP A 198 18.54 3.71 9.63
C ASP A 198 17.20 4.45 9.66
N ILE A 199 16.13 3.81 9.17
CA ILE A 199 14.77 4.35 9.22
C ILE A 199 14.32 4.51 10.67
N LEU A 200 14.48 3.49 11.51
CA LEU A 200 14.14 3.55 12.94
C LEU A 200 14.91 4.66 13.68
N VAL A 201 16.20 4.82 13.40
CA VAL A 201 17.02 5.90 13.97
C VAL A 201 16.52 7.27 13.51
N SER A 202 16.09 7.41 12.26
CA SER A 202 15.51 8.65 11.76
C SER A 202 14.18 9.00 12.46
N ILE A 203 13.30 8.01 12.65
CA ILE A 203 12.02 8.16 13.37
C ILE A 203 12.25 8.54 14.84
N THR A 204 13.33 8.06 15.45
CA THR A 204 13.66 8.38 16.84
C THR A 204 14.14 9.82 17.00
N ARG A 205 14.78 10.39 15.97
CA ARG A 205 15.30 11.77 15.97
C ARG A 205 14.22 12.81 15.65
N GLU A 206 13.23 12.44 14.86
CA GLU A 206 12.10 13.30 14.50
C GLU A 206 10.95 13.17 15.52
N LYS A 207 10.28 14.28 15.86
CA LYS A 207 9.19 14.28 16.85
C LYS A 207 7.84 13.81 16.27
N GLY A 208 7.76 13.52 14.98
CA GLY A 208 6.57 13.01 14.30
C GLY A 208 6.86 11.67 13.61
N MET A 209 5.84 10.82 13.52
CA MET A 209 5.88 9.62 12.69
C MET A 209 5.51 10.02 11.26
N ASP A 210 6.49 9.98 10.35
CA ASP A 210 6.24 10.08 8.92
C ASP A 210 5.65 8.76 8.41
N GLN A 211 4.46 8.82 7.80
CA GLN A 211 3.71 7.65 7.33
C GLN A 211 4.48 6.85 6.28
N GLY A 212 5.31 7.51 5.45
CA GLY A 212 6.16 6.82 4.47
C GLY A 212 7.26 5.96 5.10
N LYS A 213 7.78 6.38 6.27
CA LYS A 213 8.78 5.59 7.00
C LYS A 213 8.19 4.32 7.60
N VAL A 214 6.93 4.35 8.04
CA VAL A 214 6.21 3.18 8.57
C VAL A 214 5.93 2.15 7.47
N ALA A 215 5.52 2.60 6.29
CA ALA A 215 5.33 1.73 5.12
C ALA A 215 6.66 1.08 4.69
N ARG A 216 7.76 1.84 4.67
CA ARG A 216 9.10 1.33 4.37
C ARG A 216 9.56 0.23 5.32
N LEU A 217 9.28 0.36 6.62
CA LEU A 217 9.57 -0.69 7.61
C LEU A 217 8.76 -1.98 7.36
N ASN A 218 7.48 -1.87 7.03
CA ASN A 218 6.64 -3.04 6.71
C ASN A 218 7.12 -3.75 5.45
N ARG A 219 7.54 -3.03 4.42
CA ARG A 219 8.10 -3.63 3.20
C ARG A 219 9.43 -4.32 3.45
N LEU A 220 10.31 -3.73 4.26
CA LEU A 220 11.55 -4.38 4.67
C LEU A 220 11.28 -5.66 5.46
N ARG A 221 10.22 -5.72 6.29
CA ARG A 221 9.75 -6.97 6.90
C ARG A 221 9.26 -7.99 5.86
N SER A 222 8.47 -7.58 4.87
CA SER A 222 8.04 -8.50 3.80
C SER A 222 9.22 -9.02 2.96
N LEU A 223 10.22 -8.19 2.69
CA LEU A 223 11.47 -8.59 2.02
C LEU A 223 12.34 -9.50 2.90
N SER A 224 12.25 -9.34 4.21
CA SER A 224 12.98 -10.17 5.17
C SER A 224 12.48 -11.61 5.18
N ILE A 225 11.17 -11.82 5.01
CA ILE A 225 10.55 -13.15 4.86
C ILE A 225 11.09 -13.84 3.59
N ARG A 226 11.22 -13.11 2.48
CA ARG A 226 11.76 -13.65 1.22
C ARG A 226 13.26 -14.00 1.30
N ASN A 227 14.00 -13.38 2.22
CA ASN A 227 15.42 -13.63 2.43
C ASN A 227 15.70 -14.50 3.67
N ASN A 228 14.68 -15.14 4.24
CA ASN A 228 14.75 -16.01 5.43
C ASN A 228 15.43 -15.33 6.64
N ILE A 229 15.23 -14.02 6.79
CA ILE A 229 15.71 -13.29 7.96
C ILE A 229 14.66 -13.46 9.08
N PRO A 230 15.05 -13.87 10.29
CA PRO A 230 14.13 -14.02 11.42
C PRO A 230 13.39 -12.70 11.75
N LEU A 231 12.06 -12.74 11.83
CA LEU A 231 11.23 -11.58 12.16
C LEU A 231 11.48 -11.08 13.59
N GLU A 232 11.95 -11.98 14.45
CA GLU A 232 12.34 -11.73 15.84
C GLU A 232 13.43 -10.64 15.90
N LEU A 233 14.33 -10.60 14.92
CA LEU A 233 15.38 -9.58 14.83
C LEU A 233 14.77 -8.17 14.66
N PHE A 234 13.76 -8.04 13.80
CA PHE A 234 13.08 -6.76 13.58
C PHE A 234 12.24 -6.35 14.78
N SER A 235 11.55 -7.31 15.41
CA SER A 235 10.79 -7.05 16.63
C SER A 235 11.67 -6.54 17.78
N ALA A 236 12.88 -7.10 17.93
CA ALA A 236 13.86 -6.62 18.89
C ALA A 236 14.32 -5.20 18.54
N LEU A 237 14.63 -4.93 17.26
CA LEU A 237 15.02 -3.58 16.81
C LEU A 237 13.94 -2.52 17.08
N ASP A 238 12.68 -2.87 16.87
CA ASP A 238 11.54 -1.99 17.13
C ASP A 238 11.40 -1.67 18.61
N GLU A 239 11.43 -2.69 19.47
CA GLU A 239 11.31 -2.52 20.92
C GLU A 239 12.37 -1.56 21.47
N LEU A 240 13.60 -1.70 20.96
CA LEU A 240 14.75 -0.93 21.44
C LEU A 240 14.78 0.51 20.96
N LEU A 241 14.47 0.71 19.68
CA LEU A 241 14.61 2.01 19.04
C LEU A 241 13.36 2.86 19.24
N LEU A 242 12.17 2.24 19.25
CA LEU A 242 10.92 2.96 19.39
C LEU A 242 10.54 3.23 20.86
N LYS A 243 11.14 2.53 21.85
CA LYS A 243 10.96 2.76 23.30
C LYS A 243 9.49 2.96 23.71
N GLY A 244 8.59 2.11 23.20
CA GLY A 244 7.16 2.19 23.51
C GLY A 244 6.33 3.12 22.61
N LYS A 245 6.93 3.83 21.64
CA LYS A 245 6.17 4.46 20.55
C LYS A 245 5.64 3.36 19.63
N LYS A 246 4.35 3.04 19.71
CA LYS A 246 3.71 2.18 18.71
C LYS A 246 3.85 2.88 17.35
N LEU A 247 4.41 2.18 16.35
CA LEU A 247 4.22 2.55 14.95
C LEU A 247 2.71 2.71 14.78
N GLY A 248 2.27 3.94 14.55
CA GLY A 248 0.85 4.24 14.46
C GLY A 248 0.27 3.35 13.38
N ARG A 249 -0.54 2.36 13.76
CA ARG A 249 -1.57 1.86 12.86
C ARG A 249 -2.51 3.04 12.69
N THR A 250 -2.29 3.82 11.64
CA THR A 250 -3.29 4.78 11.20
C THR A 250 -4.48 3.99 10.68
N ASP A 251 -5.68 4.42 11.04
CA ASP A 251 -6.97 4.03 10.43
C ASP A 251 -7.02 4.57 8.98
N GLU A 252 -6.03 4.18 8.17
CA GLU A 252 -6.07 4.41 6.75
C GLU A 252 -6.79 3.25 6.07
N PRO A 253 -7.71 3.53 5.15
CA PRO A 253 -8.33 2.49 4.35
C PRO A 253 -7.27 1.69 3.59
N GLU A 254 -7.50 0.38 3.49
CA GLU A 254 -6.58 -0.59 2.87
C GLU A 254 -6.12 -0.15 1.46
N TYR A 255 -7.04 0.38 0.64
CA TYR A 255 -6.73 0.87 -0.71
C TYR A 255 -5.73 2.04 -0.76
N ILE A 256 -5.73 2.93 0.26
CA ILE A 256 -4.75 4.04 0.34
C ILE A 256 -3.40 3.52 0.80
N LYS A 257 -3.41 2.57 1.74
CA LYS A 257 -2.20 1.92 2.23
C LYS A 257 -1.50 1.16 1.12
N ASP A 258 -2.23 0.35 0.35
CA ASP A 258 -1.70 -0.41 -0.78
C ASP A 258 -1.15 0.53 -1.87
N THR A 259 -1.86 1.63 -2.16
CA THR A 259 -1.40 2.65 -3.11
C THR A 259 -0.06 3.25 -2.68
N ARG A 260 0.08 3.62 -1.40
CA ARG A 260 1.33 4.18 -0.88
C ARG A 260 2.45 3.14 -0.91
N GLU A 261 2.18 1.90 -0.53
CA GLU A 261 3.17 0.81 -0.52
C GLU A 261 3.73 0.50 -1.92
N ILE A 262 2.88 0.54 -2.94
CA ILE A 262 3.29 0.30 -4.34
C ILE A 262 4.08 1.50 -4.88
N LEU A 263 3.57 2.72 -4.73
CA LEU A 263 4.19 3.94 -5.28
C LEU A 263 5.52 4.29 -4.60
N GLU A 264 5.63 4.15 -3.29
CA GLU A 264 6.91 4.30 -2.58
C GLU A 264 7.90 3.18 -2.92
N GLY A 265 7.38 2.04 -3.36
CA GLY A 265 8.14 0.92 -3.88
C GLY A 265 9.01 1.22 -5.09
N ILE A 266 8.60 2.20 -5.89
CA ILE A 266 9.31 2.63 -7.08
C ILE A 266 10.69 3.18 -6.70
N PHE A 267 10.82 3.86 -5.55
CA PHE A 267 12.09 4.44 -5.09
C PHE A 267 13.02 3.45 -4.38
N ILE A 268 12.51 2.29 -3.98
CA ILE A 268 13.33 1.22 -3.40
C ILE A 268 14.10 0.47 -4.51
N SER A 269 13.66 0.60 -5.77
CA SER A 269 14.24 -0.06 -6.93
C SER A 269 15.58 0.50 -7.41
N GLU A 270 16.15 1.52 -6.74
CA GLU A 270 17.43 2.13 -7.16
C GLU A 270 18.61 1.16 -7.20
N HIS A 271 18.52 0.01 -6.51
CA HIS A 271 19.63 -0.94 -6.41
C HIS A 271 19.26 -2.41 -6.70
N LEU A 272 18.06 -2.70 -7.20
CA LEU A 272 17.65 -4.03 -7.65
C LEU A 272 17.52 -4.02 -9.18
N THR A 273 18.34 -4.84 -9.83
CA THR A 273 18.24 -5.13 -11.27
C THR A 273 16.89 -5.76 -11.61
N GLU A 274 16.31 -5.27 -12.71
CA GLU A 274 15.33 -5.93 -13.58
C GLU A 274 14.21 -6.71 -12.90
N ASN A 275 13.17 -6.00 -12.48
CA ASN A 275 11.90 -6.13 -13.18
C ASN A 275 10.96 -4.98 -12.81
N SER A 276 10.41 -4.40 -13.88
CA SER A 276 9.20 -3.58 -13.95
C SER A 276 8.18 -3.93 -12.87
N LEU A 277 7.45 -2.94 -12.35
CA LEU A 277 6.22 -3.11 -11.56
C LEU A 277 5.52 -4.43 -11.90
N ALA A 278 5.28 -5.27 -10.90
CA ALA A 278 4.59 -6.52 -11.16
C ALA A 278 3.21 -6.18 -11.75
N LYS A 279 2.74 -6.95 -12.73
CA LYS A 279 1.39 -6.77 -13.29
C LYS A 279 0.32 -6.73 -12.19
N GLU A 280 0.55 -7.47 -11.10
CA GLU A 280 -0.26 -7.50 -9.87
C GLU A 280 -0.31 -6.15 -9.14
N ASP A 281 0.80 -5.40 -9.12
CA ASP A 281 0.86 -4.06 -8.50
C ASP A 281 0.01 -3.06 -9.30
N LEU A 282 0.06 -3.13 -10.63
CA LEU A 282 -0.78 -2.30 -11.50
C LEU A 282 -2.28 -2.61 -11.32
N VAL A 283 -2.64 -3.90 -11.18
CA VAL A 283 -4.03 -4.31 -10.90
C VAL A 283 -4.52 -3.69 -9.59
N THR A 284 -3.70 -3.78 -8.54
CA THR A 284 -4.02 -3.25 -7.22
C THR A 284 -4.18 -1.73 -7.25
N LEU A 285 -3.28 -1.03 -7.94
CA LEU A 285 -3.36 0.42 -8.12
C LEU A 285 -4.62 0.87 -8.86
N LEU A 286 -5.03 0.15 -9.92
CA LEU A 286 -6.25 0.47 -10.67
C LEU A 286 -7.51 0.26 -9.82
N LYS A 287 -7.58 -0.82 -9.03
CA LYS A 287 -8.68 -1.08 -8.08
C LYS A 287 -8.74 -0.02 -6.99
N SER A 288 -7.58 0.40 -6.48
CA SER A 288 -7.49 1.48 -5.49
C SER A 288 -7.91 2.83 -6.06
N LYS A 289 -7.54 3.15 -7.30
CA LYS A 289 -8.00 4.36 -8.01
C LYS A 289 -9.51 4.38 -8.13
N GLN A 290 -10.11 3.27 -8.60
CA GLN A 290 -11.56 3.14 -8.70
C GLN A 290 -12.26 3.34 -7.35
N THR A 291 -11.76 2.67 -6.30
CA THR A 291 -12.33 2.79 -4.94
C THR A 291 -12.23 4.21 -4.41
N ALA A 292 -11.12 4.91 -4.69
CA ALA A 292 -10.95 6.31 -4.33
C ALA A 292 -11.94 7.22 -5.07
N MET A 293 -12.19 6.98 -6.36
CA MET A 293 -13.19 7.73 -7.14
C MET A 293 -14.62 7.50 -6.63
N GLU A 294 -14.99 6.26 -6.33
CA GLU A 294 -16.31 5.92 -5.76
C GLU A 294 -16.53 6.62 -4.41
N LYS A 295 -15.50 6.64 -3.56
CA LYS A 295 -15.53 7.30 -2.24
C LYS A 295 -15.28 8.80 -2.28
N ARG A 296 -15.01 9.37 -3.47
CA ARG A 296 -14.59 10.78 -3.67
C ARG A 296 -13.40 11.17 -2.79
N ASP A 297 -12.47 10.24 -2.59
CA ASP A 297 -11.32 10.39 -1.72
C ASP A 297 -10.14 11.00 -2.47
N LEU A 298 -9.82 12.26 -2.15
CA LEU A 298 -8.72 13.01 -2.78
C LEU A 298 -7.33 12.56 -2.34
N ARG A 299 -7.21 11.68 -1.32
CA ARG A 299 -5.91 11.22 -0.80
C ARG A 299 -5.12 10.43 -1.84
N PHE A 300 -5.79 9.68 -2.71
CA PHE A 300 -5.14 8.92 -3.78
C PHE A 300 -4.35 9.84 -4.74
N GLU A 301 -4.99 10.91 -5.22
CA GLU A 301 -4.36 11.91 -6.09
C GLU A 301 -3.23 12.67 -5.36
N GLY A 302 -3.42 12.95 -4.07
CA GLY A 302 -2.37 13.54 -3.23
C GLY A 302 -1.09 12.68 -3.20
N ILE A 303 -1.22 11.37 -2.98
CA ILE A 303 -0.07 10.44 -2.97
C ILE A 303 0.60 10.38 -4.34
N LEU A 304 -0.16 10.42 -5.43
CA LEU A 304 0.39 10.40 -6.78
C LEU A 304 1.21 11.67 -7.08
N LEU A 305 0.70 12.84 -6.67
CA LEU A 305 1.41 14.12 -6.80
C LEU A 305 2.70 14.15 -5.97
N GLU A 306 2.65 13.71 -4.71
CA GLU A 306 3.83 13.59 -3.85
C GLU A 306 4.88 12.64 -4.44
N THR A 307 4.43 11.52 -5.01
CA THR A 307 5.30 10.57 -5.71
C THR A 307 5.94 11.20 -6.94
N GLY A 308 5.19 11.99 -7.72
CA GLY A 308 5.74 12.75 -8.85
C GLY A 308 6.82 13.74 -8.45
N GLN A 309 6.59 14.51 -7.38
CA GLN A 309 7.59 15.45 -6.85
C GLN A 309 8.87 14.74 -6.42
N LYS A 310 8.75 13.61 -5.72
CA LYS A 310 9.90 12.78 -5.31
C LYS A 310 10.65 12.20 -6.52
N CYS A 311 9.96 11.81 -7.59
CA CYS A 311 10.60 11.37 -8.84
C CYS A 311 11.43 12.49 -9.47
N ASP A 312 10.90 13.71 -9.51
CA ASP A 312 11.61 14.88 -10.05
C ASP A 312 12.83 15.27 -9.21
N GLU A 313 12.75 15.13 -7.88
CA GLU A 313 13.87 15.35 -6.95
C GLU A 313 14.98 14.31 -7.17
N VAL A 314 14.63 13.02 -7.23
CA VAL A 314 15.58 11.93 -7.48
C VAL A 314 16.24 12.05 -8.86
N PHE A 315 15.48 12.45 -9.88
CA PHE A 315 16.04 12.72 -11.21
C PHE A 315 17.07 13.86 -11.16
N ARG A 316 16.79 14.94 -10.43
CA ARG A 316 17.74 16.07 -10.29
C ARG A 316 19.00 15.70 -9.50
N ASP A 317 18.85 14.95 -8.41
CA ASP A 317 19.94 14.68 -7.47
C ASP A 317 20.82 13.48 -7.88
N ALA A 318 20.22 12.43 -8.45
CA ALA A 318 20.91 11.17 -8.78
C ALA A 318 20.99 10.87 -10.29
N ASN A 319 20.37 11.69 -11.14
CA ASN A 319 20.29 11.51 -12.60
C ASN A 319 19.76 10.12 -13.02
N ASN A 320 18.92 9.52 -12.16
CA ASN A 320 18.33 8.19 -12.34
C ASN A 320 16.93 8.31 -12.99
N THR A 321 16.75 7.76 -14.19
CA THR A 321 15.48 7.86 -14.95
C THR A 321 14.46 6.78 -14.59
N LYS A 322 14.87 5.70 -13.91
CA LYS A 322 14.02 4.52 -13.69
C LYS A 322 12.74 4.82 -12.89
N PRO A 323 12.76 5.60 -11.79
CA PRO A 323 11.55 5.91 -11.04
C PRO A 323 10.54 6.73 -11.86
N LEU A 324 11.05 7.63 -12.70
CA LEU A 324 10.25 8.50 -13.55
C LEU A 324 9.62 7.72 -14.71
N GLU A 325 10.35 6.78 -15.31
CA GLU A 325 9.82 5.86 -16.34
C GLU A 325 8.73 4.94 -15.75
N ALA A 326 8.94 4.39 -14.55
CA ALA A 326 7.95 3.57 -13.88
C ALA A 326 6.67 4.36 -13.54
N LEU A 327 6.81 5.58 -13.03
CA LEU A 327 5.67 6.46 -12.75
C LEU A 327 4.96 6.87 -14.05
N SER A 328 5.69 7.21 -15.11
CA SER A 328 5.13 7.56 -16.43
C SER A 328 4.30 6.41 -17.02
N ASN A 329 4.77 5.17 -16.87
CA ASN A 329 4.00 3.98 -17.24
C ASN A 329 2.69 3.89 -16.44
N ILE A 330 2.74 4.05 -15.10
CA ILE A 330 1.53 4.04 -14.24
C ILE A 330 0.55 5.14 -14.67
N VAL A 331 1.04 6.37 -14.86
CA VAL A 331 0.21 7.52 -15.28
C VAL A 331 -0.44 7.23 -16.63
N THR A 332 0.29 6.63 -17.58
CA THR A 332 -0.28 6.24 -18.88
C THR A 332 -1.45 5.25 -18.71
N PHE A 333 -1.36 4.30 -17.78
CA PHE A 333 -2.48 3.39 -17.46
C PHE A 333 -3.66 4.13 -16.83
N PHE A 334 -3.38 5.10 -15.96
CA PHE A 334 -4.40 5.93 -15.33
C PHE A 334 -5.12 6.85 -16.31
N ASP A 335 -4.42 7.45 -17.27
CA ASP A 335 -5.03 8.27 -18.32
C ASP A 335 -5.94 7.42 -19.23
N ARG A 336 -5.49 6.21 -19.58
CA ARG A 336 -6.30 5.24 -20.34
C ARG A 336 -7.52 4.80 -19.56
N PHE A 337 -7.38 4.57 -18.26
CA PHE A 337 -8.48 4.25 -17.37
C PHE A 337 -9.50 5.39 -17.34
N ASP A 338 -9.08 6.63 -17.11
CA ASP A 338 -9.98 7.79 -17.03
C ASP A 338 -10.70 8.05 -18.36
N ALA A 339 -10.00 7.91 -19.49
CA ALA A 339 -10.58 8.04 -20.82
C ALA A 339 -11.64 6.96 -21.10
N ALA A 340 -11.33 5.69 -20.80
CA ALA A 340 -12.27 4.59 -20.97
C ALA A 340 -13.47 4.70 -20.01
N PHE A 341 -13.21 5.05 -18.75
CA PHE A 341 -14.23 5.21 -17.71
C PHE A 341 -15.20 6.34 -18.07
N SER A 342 -14.68 7.50 -18.46
CA SER A 342 -15.50 8.65 -18.87
C SER A 342 -16.36 8.33 -20.09
N TYR A 343 -15.79 7.69 -21.11
CA TYR A 343 -16.54 7.40 -22.34
C TYR A 343 -17.59 6.30 -22.14
N ILE A 344 -17.28 5.25 -21.37
CA ILE A 344 -18.26 4.21 -21.04
C ILE A 344 -19.42 4.83 -20.24
N ASN A 345 -19.13 5.64 -19.22
CA ASN A 345 -20.18 6.32 -18.45
C ASN A 345 -21.02 7.26 -19.32
N GLN A 346 -20.41 7.98 -20.26
CA GLN A 346 -21.13 8.78 -21.25
C GLN A 346 -22.08 7.95 -22.09
N ILE A 347 -21.66 6.80 -22.63
CA ILE A 347 -22.55 5.92 -23.42
C ILE A 347 -23.73 5.44 -22.57
N VAL A 348 -23.45 5.02 -21.34
CA VAL A 348 -24.43 4.37 -20.47
C VAL A 348 -25.47 5.36 -19.95
N PHE A 349 -25.03 6.50 -19.42
CA PHE A 349 -25.90 7.45 -18.71
C PHE A 349 -26.36 8.62 -19.58
N MET A 350 -25.63 9.00 -20.63
CA MET A 350 -26.01 10.12 -21.48
C MET A 350 -26.67 9.65 -22.77
N GLU A 351 -27.75 10.34 -23.14
CA GLU A 351 -28.52 10.06 -24.36
C GLU A 351 -28.04 10.90 -25.55
N ASP A 352 -27.46 12.08 -25.31
CA ASP A 352 -27.05 13.01 -26.37
C ASP A 352 -25.65 12.71 -26.96
N VAL A 353 -24.98 11.67 -26.48
CA VAL A 353 -23.61 11.37 -26.88
C VAL A 353 -23.59 10.62 -28.22
N ALA A 354 -22.91 11.21 -29.20
CA ALA A 354 -22.67 10.55 -30.48
C ALA A 354 -21.74 9.34 -30.28
N ILE A 355 -22.28 8.15 -30.53
CA ILE A 355 -21.55 6.89 -30.47
C ILE A 355 -20.81 6.70 -31.80
N THR A 356 -19.49 6.87 -31.79
CA THR A 356 -18.66 6.77 -32.99
C THR A 356 -17.79 5.51 -32.98
N GLU A 357 -17.44 5.04 -34.18
CA GLU A 357 -16.56 3.88 -34.36
C GLU A 357 -15.16 4.12 -33.77
N GLU A 358 -14.65 5.35 -33.88
CA GLU A 358 -13.34 5.74 -33.36
C GLU A 358 -13.25 5.55 -31.84
N ARG A 359 -14.26 5.99 -31.10
CA ARG A 359 -14.27 5.88 -29.65
C ARG A 359 -14.47 4.43 -29.17
N LEU A 360 -15.29 3.64 -29.87
CA LEU A 360 -15.41 2.20 -29.61
C LEU A 360 -14.11 1.44 -29.93
N ARG A 361 -13.39 1.84 -30.99
CA ARG A 361 -12.06 1.32 -31.30
C ARG A 361 -11.05 1.66 -30.21
N SER A 362 -11.13 2.87 -29.63
CA SER A 362 -10.30 3.26 -28.48
C SER A 362 -10.58 2.40 -27.25
N ILE A 363 -11.86 2.13 -26.91
CA ILE A 363 -12.20 1.18 -25.84
C ILE A 363 -11.59 -0.19 -26.11
N LEU A 364 -11.72 -0.70 -27.34
CA LEU A 364 -11.21 -2.04 -27.70
C LEU A 364 -9.66 -2.11 -27.62
N GLN A 365 -8.96 -1.03 -27.99
CA GLN A 365 -7.52 -0.94 -27.81
C GLN A 365 -7.14 -0.90 -26.33
N ASN A 366 -7.82 -0.10 -25.52
CA ASN A 366 -7.58 -0.03 -24.09
C ASN A 366 -7.89 -1.36 -23.40
N LYS A 367 -8.98 -2.04 -23.78
CA LYS A 367 -9.33 -3.38 -23.29
C LYS A 367 -8.20 -4.38 -23.49
N LYS A 368 -7.62 -4.46 -24.70
CA LYS A 368 -6.49 -5.37 -24.97
C LYS A 368 -5.30 -5.12 -24.03
N ILE A 369 -4.99 -3.85 -23.78
CA ILE A 369 -3.88 -3.45 -22.91
C ILE A 369 -4.17 -3.81 -21.44
N PHE A 370 -5.42 -3.71 -21.00
CA PHE A 370 -5.83 -4.17 -19.67
C PHE A 370 -5.85 -5.69 -19.56
N ASP A 371 -6.31 -6.40 -20.59
CA ASP A 371 -6.33 -7.86 -20.63
C ASP A 371 -4.92 -8.48 -20.66
N ASP A 372 -3.94 -7.76 -21.23
CA ASP A 372 -2.51 -8.13 -21.18
C ASP A 372 -1.95 -8.13 -19.75
N ILE A 373 -2.56 -7.37 -18.84
CA ILE A 373 -2.23 -7.37 -17.40
C ILE A 373 -2.97 -8.50 -16.70
N ASP A 374 -4.31 -8.47 -16.76
CA ASP A 374 -5.19 -9.52 -16.24
C ASP A 374 -6.50 -9.54 -17.07
N PRO A 375 -6.86 -10.68 -17.68
CA PRO A 375 -8.04 -10.81 -18.55
C PRO A 375 -9.39 -10.52 -17.86
N LYS A 376 -9.43 -10.46 -16.51
CA LYS A 376 -10.66 -10.12 -15.77
C LYS A 376 -10.77 -8.65 -15.39
N ILE A 377 -9.66 -7.91 -15.42
CA ILE A 377 -9.62 -6.56 -14.84
C ILE A 377 -10.54 -5.58 -15.58
N PHE A 378 -10.66 -5.70 -16.90
CA PHE A 378 -11.53 -4.82 -17.68
C PHE A 378 -13.00 -4.98 -17.28
N LYS A 379 -13.44 -6.22 -17.06
CA LYS A 379 -14.81 -6.49 -16.60
C LYS A 379 -15.04 -5.97 -15.18
N GLU A 380 -14.11 -6.24 -14.28
CA GLU A 380 -14.22 -5.81 -12.87
C GLU A 380 -14.27 -4.28 -12.76
N LEU A 381 -13.36 -3.58 -13.44
CA LEU A 381 -13.23 -2.13 -13.38
C LEU A 381 -14.38 -1.40 -14.09
N PHE A 382 -14.76 -1.81 -15.30
CA PHE A 382 -15.68 -1.01 -16.12
C PHE A 382 -17.12 -1.52 -16.15
N ILE A 383 -17.37 -2.80 -15.84
CA ILE A 383 -18.70 -3.40 -16.01
C ILE A 383 -19.33 -3.67 -14.65
N ASP A 384 -18.63 -4.42 -13.80
CA ASP A 384 -19.17 -4.78 -12.50
C ASP A 384 -19.38 -3.53 -11.62
N ALA A 385 -18.53 -2.51 -11.77
CA ALA A 385 -18.70 -1.23 -11.10
C ALA A 385 -19.95 -0.47 -11.55
N ILE A 386 -20.20 -0.39 -12.87
CA ILE A 386 -21.37 0.32 -13.39
C ILE A 386 -22.66 -0.47 -13.10
N ILE A 387 -22.63 -1.80 -13.16
CA ILE A 387 -23.78 -2.64 -12.80
C ILE A 387 -24.16 -2.49 -11.31
N LYS A 388 -23.17 -2.26 -10.44
CA LYS A 388 -23.39 -1.98 -9.02
C LYS A 388 -23.92 -0.57 -8.75
N ASP A 389 -23.83 0.34 -9.73
CA ASP A 389 -24.35 1.69 -9.59
C ASP A 389 -25.88 1.67 -9.44
N ARG A 390 -26.36 2.26 -8.34
CA ARG A 390 -27.79 2.33 -8.00
C ARG A 390 -28.58 3.23 -8.93
N TYR A 391 -27.91 4.10 -9.70
CA TYR A 391 -28.53 5.00 -10.67
C TYR A 391 -28.56 4.43 -12.09
N LEU A 392 -28.11 3.18 -12.29
CA LEU A 392 -28.09 2.56 -13.61
C LEU A 392 -29.51 2.27 -14.10
N THR A 393 -29.89 2.96 -15.18
CA THR A 393 -31.23 2.83 -15.79
C THR A 393 -31.42 1.50 -16.52
N SER A 394 -32.68 1.10 -16.74
CA SER A 394 -33.00 -0.10 -17.55
C SER A 394 -32.40 -0.04 -18.96
N PHE A 395 -32.42 1.15 -19.59
CA PHE A 395 -31.77 1.40 -20.88
C PHE A 395 -30.24 1.42 -20.76
N GLY A 396 -29.68 1.94 -19.67
CA GLY A 396 -28.25 1.86 -19.36
C GLY A 396 -27.76 0.41 -19.30
N LYS A 397 -28.49 -0.48 -18.61
CA LYS A 397 -28.21 -1.94 -18.57
C LYS A 397 -28.18 -2.55 -19.97
N LYS A 398 -29.17 -2.20 -20.81
CA LYS A 398 -29.24 -2.66 -22.21
C LYS A 398 -28.03 -2.17 -23.01
N LYS A 399 -27.65 -0.90 -22.87
CA LYS A 399 -26.48 -0.31 -23.55
C LYS A 399 -25.17 -0.98 -23.12
N ILE A 400 -24.94 -1.20 -21.82
CA ILE A 400 -23.74 -1.92 -21.32
C ILE A 400 -23.69 -3.33 -21.90
N TYR A 401 -24.80 -4.06 -21.86
CA TYR A 401 -24.86 -5.43 -22.34
C TYR A 401 -24.56 -5.51 -23.86
N VAL A 402 -25.19 -4.65 -24.65
CA VAL A 402 -24.94 -4.55 -26.10
C VAL A 402 -23.49 -4.17 -26.37
N MET A 403 -22.94 -3.21 -25.62
CA MET A 403 -21.54 -2.79 -25.77
C MET A 403 -20.57 -3.93 -25.46
N PHE A 404 -20.72 -4.59 -24.31
CA PHE A 404 -19.77 -5.61 -23.88
C PHE A 404 -19.86 -6.88 -24.73
N LYS A 405 -21.08 -7.33 -25.02
CA LYS A 405 -21.29 -8.46 -25.95
C LYS A 405 -20.75 -8.11 -27.33
N GLY A 406 -21.03 -6.90 -27.83
CA GLY A 406 -20.53 -6.43 -29.11
C GLY A 406 -19.00 -6.35 -29.18
N ILE A 407 -18.33 -5.88 -28.13
CA ILE A 407 -16.86 -5.86 -28.05
C ILE A 407 -16.30 -7.28 -28.11
N LYS A 408 -16.90 -8.23 -27.38
CA LYS A 408 -16.49 -9.64 -27.40
C LYS A 408 -16.72 -10.28 -28.77
N ASP A 409 -17.87 -10.06 -29.38
CA ASP A 409 -18.22 -10.59 -30.71
C ASP A 409 -17.29 -10.02 -31.80
N VAL A 410 -16.81 -8.78 -31.64
CA VAL A 410 -15.80 -8.16 -32.53
C VAL A 410 -14.41 -8.79 -32.35
N GLU A 411 -14.00 -9.10 -31.12
CA GLU A 411 -12.73 -9.79 -30.84
C GLU A 411 -12.72 -11.21 -31.42
N GLU A 412 -13.84 -11.92 -31.34
CA GLU A 412 -14.05 -13.25 -31.93
C GLU A 412 -14.27 -13.20 -33.46
N ARG A 413 -14.20 -12.01 -34.08
CA ARG A 413 -14.45 -11.74 -35.51
C ARG A 413 -15.83 -12.20 -36.01
N LEU A 414 -16.81 -12.29 -35.12
CA LEU A 414 -18.19 -12.68 -35.45
C LEU A 414 -18.94 -11.52 -36.12
N ILE A 415 -18.68 -10.29 -35.67
CA ILE A 415 -19.42 -9.09 -36.08
C ILE A 415 -18.44 -7.94 -36.34
N PRO A 416 -18.63 -7.10 -37.37
CA PRO A 416 -17.84 -5.90 -37.58
C PRO A 416 -18.22 -4.76 -36.62
N LEU A 417 -17.25 -3.89 -36.30
CA LEU A 417 -17.41 -2.82 -35.30
C LEU A 417 -18.56 -1.85 -35.61
N ASN A 418 -18.81 -1.58 -36.90
CA ASN A 418 -19.92 -0.74 -37.35
C ASN A 418 -21.31 -1.27 -36.95
N THR A 419 -21.46 -2.59 -36.80
CA THR A 419 -22.72 -3.22 -36.41
C THR A 419 -22.98 -3.01 -34.92
N VAL A 420 -21.93 -3.04 -34.09
CA VAL A 420 -22.03 -2.71 -32.66
C VAL A 420 -22.39 -1.24 -32.48
N VAL A 421 -21.77 -0.34 -33.26
CA VAL A 421 -22.14 1.09 -33.28
C VAL A 421 -23.62 1.26 -33.64
N ALA A 422 -24.10 0.55 -34.67
CA ALA A 422 -25.50 0.61 -35.08
C ALA A 422 -26.45 0.11 -33.98
N GLN A 423 -26.15 -1.02 -33.33
CA GLN A 423 -26.93 -1.56 -32.22
C GLN A 423 -26.97 -0.62 -31.01
N LEU A 424 -25.84 0.00 -30.65
CA LEU A 424 -25.79 0.98 -29.57
C LEU A 424 -26.55 2.25 -29.91
N THR A 425 -26.46 2.71 -31.16
CA THR A 425 -27.20 3.88 -31.65
C THR A 425 -28.71 3.61 -31.65
N GLU A 426 -29.12 2.40 -32.01
CA GLU A 426 -30.52 1.96 -31.96
C GLU A 426 -31.03 1.91 -30.52
N ALA A 427 -30.28 1.29 -29.60
CA ALA A 427 -30.62 1.28 -28.18
C ALA A 427 -30.71 2.71 -27.59
N ASN A 428 -29.86 3.63 -28.05
CA ASN A 428 -29.91 5.02 -27.63
C ASN A 428 -31.13 5.76 -28.20
N LYS A 429 -31.48 5.54 -29.46
CA LYS A 429 -32.71 6.09 -30.08
C LYS A 429 -33.97 5.58 -29.39
N GLU A 430 -34.00 4.31 -29.00
CA GLU A 430 -35.10 3.72 -28.24
C GLU A 430 -35.26 4.38 -26.86
N ALA A 431 -34.15 4.64 -26.16
CA ALA A 431 -34.15 5.36 -24.89
C ALA A 431 -34.70 6.79 -25.03
N ILE A 432 -34.23 7.55 -26.03
CA ILE A 432 -34.72 8.90 -26.34
C ILE A 432 -36.21 8.89 -26.67
N LEU A 433 -36.65 7.94 -27.51
CA LEU A 433 -38.05 7.79 -27.89
C LEU A 433 -38.92 7.47 -26.67
N TYR A 434 -38.48 6.53 -25.82
CA TYR A 434 -39.15 6.21 -24.56
C TYR A 434 -39.34 7.47 -23.70
N ARG A 435 -38.25 8.20 -23.42
CA ARG A 435 -38.27 9.40 -22.57
C ARG A 435 -39.19 10.48 -23.12
N THR A 436 -39.17 10.67 -24.44
CA THR A 436 -40.03 11.63 -25.13
C THR A 436 -41.50 11.24 -25.00
N VAL A 437 -41.85 10.01 -25.35
CA VAL A 437 -43.22 9.49 -25.24
C VAL A 437 -43.70 9.55 -23.79
N HIS A 438 -42.85 9.17 -22.83
CA HIS A 438 -43.14 9.25 -21.40
C HIS A 438 -43.45 10.68 -20.96
N TYR A 439 -42.63 11.66 -21.32
CA TYR A 439 -42.84 13.06 -20.97
C TYR A 439 -44.17 13.62 -21.50
N TYR A 440 -44.45 13.43 -22.79
CA TYR A 440 -45.68 13.94 -23.41
C TYR A 440 -46.92 13.21 -22.91
N PHE A 441 -46.84 11.89 -22.72
CA PHE A 441 -47.95 11.12 -22.19
C PHE A 441 -48.22 11.48 -20.72
N ARG A 442 -47.19 11.66 -19.88
CA ARG A 442 -47.32 12.17 -18.49
C ARG A 442 -47.98 13.54 -18.46
N LYS A 443 -47.58 14.47 -19.34
CA LYS A 443 -48.18 15.81 -19.44
C LYS A 443 -49.66 15.74 -19.84
N ARG A 444 -50.01 14.85 -20.76
CA ARG A 444 -51.39 14.61 -21.19
C ARG A 444 -52.22 13.97 -20.07
N MET A 445 -51.66 13.01 -19.35
CA MET A 445 -52.28 12.37 -18.18
C MET A 445 -52.51 13.35 -17.03
N LYS A 446 -51.58 14.30 -16.77
CA LYS A 446 -51.76 15.42 -15.82
C LYS A 446 -53.04 16.22 -16.08
N ASN A 447 -53.49 16.32 -17.33
CA ASN A 447 -54.71 17.04 -17.71
C ASN A 447 -55.98 16.16 -17.71
N LEU A 448 -55.84 14.84 -17.79
CA LEU A 448 -56.95 13.87 -17.94
C LEU A 448 -57.33 13.13 -16.64
N TYR A 449 -56.72 13.49 -15.50
CA TYR A 449 -56.91 12.81 -14.20
C TYR A 449 -58.35 12.73 -13.67
N LEU A 450 -59.31 13.39 -14.31
CA LEU A 450 -60.72 13.34 -13.94
C LEU A 450 -61.54 12.27 -14.70
N GLU A 451 -61.05 11.70 -15.81
CA GLU A 451 -61.91 10.87 -16.70
C GLU A 451 -61.45 9.42 -16.93
N LEU A 452 -60.28 9.00 -16.44
CA LEU A 452 -59.77 7.64 -16.64
C LEU A 452 -60.41 6.61 -15.69
N ARG A 453 -61.73 6.46 -15.77
CA ARG A 453 -62.45 5.30 -15.25
C ARG A 453 -63.26 4.64 -16.38
N LYS A 454 -62.71 3.49 -16.80
CA LYS A 454 -63.33 2.37 -17.53
C LYS A 454 -63.59 2.62 -19.02
N ASN A 455 -62.74 1.97 -19.83
CA ASN A 455 -62.87 1.67 -21.26
C ASN A 455 -62.32 2.69 -22.26
N ASP A 456 -61.15 3.27 -21.97
CA ASP A 456 -60.40 3.98 -23.00
C ASP A 456 -59.61 3.01 -23.88
N ASN A 457 -59.83 3.11 -25.17
CA ASN A 457 -59.14 2.33 -26.18
C ASN A 457 -57.71 2.89 -26.31
N PHE A 458 -56.78 2.37 -25.51
CA PHE A 458 -55.37 2.82 -25.45
C PHE A 458 -54.67 2.82 -26.82
N GLU A 459 -55.16 2.01 -27.76
CA GLU A 459 -54.79 2.03 -29.19
C GLU A 459 -55.07 3.38 -29.87
N ASP A 460 -56.22 3.99 -29.58
CA ASP A 460 -56.62 5.28 -30.15
C ASP A 460 -55.80 6.42 -29.51
N THR A 461 -55.55 6.34 -28.20
CA THR A 461 -54.65 7.28 -27.51
C THR A 461 -53.22 7.20 -28.05
N ARG A 462 -52.72 5.99 -28.36
CA ARG A 462 -51.41 5.79 -28.99
C ARG A 462 -51.35 6.44 -30.38
N LYS A 463 -52.38 6.26 -31.21
CA LYS A 463 -52.47 6.84 -32.56
C LYS A 463 -52.55 8.36 -32.52
N GLU A 464 -53.35 8.92 -31.62
CA GLU A 464 -53.46 10.37 -31.44
C GLU A 464 -52.14 10.99 -30.95
N LEU A 465 -51.51 10.39 -29.92
CA LEU A 465 -50.22 10.85 -29.42
C LEU A 465 -49.14 10.74 -30.50
N SER A 466 -49.18 9.67 -31.31
CA SER A 466 -48.26 9.52 -32.45
C SER A 466 -48.47 10.63 -33.48
N LYS A 467 -49.72 10.98 -33.78
CA LYS A 467 -50.05 12.04 -34.75
C LYS A 467 -49.60 13.41 -34.24
N GLU A 468 -49.86 13.73 -32.98
CA GLU A 468 -49.45 14.98 -32.32
C GLU A 468 -47.92 15.15 -32.36
N LEU A 469 -47.17 14.11 -31.95
CA LEU A 469 -45.71 14.14 -31.96
C LEU A 469 -45.11 14.17 -33.38
N MET A 470 -45.82 13.66 -34.39
CA MET A 470 -45.42 13.78 -35.80
C MET A 470 -45.67 15.19 -36.34
N GLU A 471 -46.81 15.80 -36.00
CA GLU A 471 -47.16 17.18 -36.39
C GLU A 471 -46.14 18.17 -35.82
N ASP A 472 -45.71 17.96 -34.56
CA ASP A 472 -44.66 18.74 -33.90
C ASP A 472 -43.22 18.41 -34.38
N ARG A 473 -43.07 17.48 -35.34
CA ARG A 473 -41.77 16.99 -35.89
C ARG A 473 -40.83 16.40 -34.84
N ILE A 474 -41.37 15.88 -33.74
CA ILE A 474 -40.61 15.27 -32.65
C ILE A 474 -40.29 13.81 -32.98
N ILE A 475 -41.24 13.10 -33.60
CA ILE A 475 -41.06 11.72 -34.07
C ILE A 475 -41.34 11.61 -35.57
N ASN A 476 -40.62 10.72 -36.24
CA ASN A 476 -40.74 10.49 -37.69
C ASN A 476 -41.57 9.24 -38.04
N LYS A 477 -41.93 8.44 -37.04
CA LYS A 477 -42.63 7.16 -37.17
C LYS A 477 -43.61 6.98 -36.01
N GLU A 478 -44.61 6.13 -36.22
CA GLU A 478 -45.64 5.85 -35.23
C GLU A 478 -45.02 5.17 -34.00
N ILE A 479 -45.53 5.47 -32.81
CA ILE A 479 -45.00 4.90 -31.56
C ILE A 479 -45.24 3.39 -31.56
N PRO A 480 -44.21 2.54 -31.37
CA PRO A 480 -44.39 1.10 -31.29
C PRO A 480 -45.35 0.71 -30.15
N PRO A 481 -46.24 -0.28 -30.35
CA PRO A 481 -47.21 -0.68 -29.33
C PRO A 481 -46.54 -1.21 -28.05
N GLU A 482 -45.42 -1.93 -28.19
CA GLU A 482 -44.64 -2.44 -27.06
C GLU A 482 -44.06 -1.30 -26.20
N LEU A 483 -43.54 -0.25 -26.84
CA LEU A 483 -43.00 0.92 -26.16
C LEU A 483 -44.12 1.67 -25.42
N PHE A 484 -45.26 1.87 -26.06
CA PHE A 484 -46.41 2.56 -25.48
C PHE A 484 -46.96 1.80 -24.25
N ASN A 485 -47.08 0.47 -24.35
CA ASN A 485 -47.53 -0.37 -23.24
C ASN A 485 -46.55 -0.31 -22.06
N LYS A 486 -45.24 -0.29 -22.33
CA LYS A 486 -44.22 -0.12 -21.30
C LYS A 486 -44.38 1.23 -20.58
N VAL A 487 -44.46 2.34 -21.33
CA VAL A 487 -44.67 3.68 -20.76
C VAL A 487 -45.97 3.74 -19.94
N LEU A 488 -47.06 3.12 -20.41
CA LEU A 488 -48.33 3.06 -19.68
C LEU A 488 -48.20 2.31 -18.35
N GLN A 489 -47.45 1.21 -18.32
CA GLN A 489 -47.19 0.47 -17.09
C GLN A 489 -46.34 1.29 -16.12
N ASP A 490 -45.26 1.90 -16.61
CA ASP A 490 -44.36 2.71 -15.79
C ASP A 490 -45.10 3.92 -15.18
N LEU A 491 -45.99 4.58 -15.93
CA LEU A 491 -46.85 5.64 -15.41
C LEU A 491 -47.87 5.15 -14.37
N LYS A 492 -48.38 3.92 -14.50
CA LYS A 492 -49.25 3.32 -13.46
C LYS A 492 -48.45 3.05 -12.18
N GLU A 493 -47.22 2.56 -12.30
CA GLU A 493 -46.32 2.37 -11.17
C GLU A 493 -45.96 3.73 -10.52
N GLU A 494 -45.71 4.78 -11.31
CA GLU A 494 -45.51 6.16 -10.82
C GLU A 494 -46.72 6.63 -9.99
N MET A 495 -47.92 6.35 -10.48
CA MET A 495 -49.16 6.74 -9.80
C MET A 495 -49.33 6.02 -8.45
N VAL A 496 -49.11 4.72 -8.42
CA VAL A 496 -49.13 3.95 -7.16
C VAL A 496 -48.08 4.49 -6.19
N TYR A 497 -46.88 4.82 -6.70
CA TYR A 497 -45.83 5.40 -5.88
C TYR A 497 -46.24 6.74 -5.27
N LEU A 498 -46.67 7.70 -6.10
CA LEU A 498 -46.98 9.07 -5.66
C LEU A 498 -48.21 9.16 -4.75
N TYR A 499 -49.25 8.37 -5.00
CA TYR A 499 -50.53 8.52 -4.30
C TYR A 499 -50.73 7.53 -3.14
N GLU A 500 -50.07 6.37 -3.16
CA GLU A 500 -50.22 5.35 -2.12
C GLU A 500 -48.94 5.19 -1.29
N ILE A 501 -47.79 4.97 -1.93
CA ILE A 501 -46.55 4.57 -1.25
C ILE A 501 -45.82 5.77 -0.62
N LEU A 502 -45.58 6.84 -1.38
CA LEU A 502 -44.86 8.03 -0.92
C LEU A 502 -45.54 8.68 0.31
N PRO A 503 -46.87 8.85 0.38
CA PRO A 503 -47.53 9.34 1.59
C PRO A 503 -47.34 8.41 2.79
N MET A 504 -47.33 7.08 2.60
CA MET A 504 -47.05 6.12 3.67
C MET A 504 -45.60 6.24 4.16
N ILE A 505 -44.63 6.39 3.26
CA ILE A 505 -43.22 6.59 3.60
C ILE A 505 -43.05 7.88 4.41
N ILE A 506 -43.67 8.99 3.98
CA ILE A 506 -43.59 10.28 4.68
C ILE A 506 -44.20 10.18 6.09
N ASN A 507 -45.36 9.53 6.23
CA ASN A 507 -46.05 9.41 7.51
C ASN A 507 -45.33 8.48 8.49
N ASN A 508 -44.81 7.34 8.01
CA ASN A 508 -44.21 6.30 8.85
C ASN A 508 -42.68 6.37 8.94
N LYS A 509 -42.02 7.22 8.14
CA LYS A 509 -40.55 7.28 7.96
C LYS A 509 -39.93 5.95 7.56
N ASP A 510 -40.65 5.15 6.79
CA ASP A 510 -40.25 3.81 6.39
C ASP A 510 -39.37 3.82 5.13
N ILE A 511 -38.06 3.90 5.32
CA ILE A 511 -37.06 3.91 4.25
C ILE A 511 -36.96 2.53 3.57
N GLU A 512 -37.29 1.44 4.28
CA GLU A 512 -37.24 0.09 3.71
C GLU A 512 -38.32 -0.11 2.66
N LEU A 513 -39.51 0.48 2.85
CA LEU A 513 -40.60 0.46 1.87
C LEU A 513 -40.19 1.16 0.55
N ARG A 514 -39.44 2.27 0.64
CA ARG A 514 -38.86 2.97 -0.52
C ARG A 514 -37.92 2.07 -1.31
N GLU A 515 -36.97 1.44 -0.62
CA GLU A 515 -35.98 0.54 -1.22
C GLU A 515 -36.62 -0.72 -1.82
N LYS A 516 -37.66 -1.26 -1.16
CA LYS A 516 -38.41 -2.39 -1.67
C LYS A 516 -39.12 -2.04 -2.98
N PHE A 517 -39.77 -0.87 -3.04
CA PHE A 517 -40.41 -0.40 -4.26
C PHE A 517 -39.38 -0.16 -5.38
N LEU A 518 -38.24 0.45 -5.09
CA LEU A 518 -37.16 0.65 -6.07
C LEU A 518 -36.57 -0.66 -6.63
N LYS A 519 -36.61 -1.76 -5.87
CA LYS A 519 -36.16 -3.08 -6.33
C LYS A 519 -37.20 -3.82 -7.15
N GLU A 520 -38.49 -3.63 -6.85
CA GLU A 520 -39.61 -4.34 -7.47
C GLU A 520 -40.18 -3.59 -8.69
N SER A 521 -40.06 -2.26 -8.74
CA SER A 521 -40.52 -1.42 -9.85
C SER A 521 -39.51 -1.35 -10.99
N ASN A 522 -39.99 -1.00 -12.19
CA ASN A 522 -39.13 -0.73 -13.35
C ASN A 522 -38.67 0.74 -13.42
N LEU A 523 -39.00 1.54 -12.39
CA LEU A 523 -38.73 2.96 -12.35
C LEU A 523 -37.29 3.23 -11.88
N ASP A 524 -36.59 4.08 -12.64
CA ASP A 524 -35.21 4.43 -12.34
C ASP A 524 -35.14 5.31 -11.08
N ARG A 525 -34.14 5.08 -10.21
CA ARG A 525 -33.99 5.80 -8.92
C ARG A 525 -33.94 7.32 -9.08
N TYR A 526 -33.16 7.81 -10.06
CA TYR A 526 -33.07 9.24 -10.36
C TYR A 526 -34.45 9.84 -10.66
N TYR A 527 -35.26 9.09 -11.41
CA TYR A 527 -36.61 9.52 -11.77
C TYR A 527 -37.51 9.61 -10.54
N ILE A 528 -37.48 8.60 -9.65
CA ILE A 528 -38.22 8.64 -8.39
C ILE A 528 -37.80 9.83 -7.52
N GLU A 529 -36.51 10.14 -7.44
CA GLU A 529 -36.03 11.29 -6.67
C GLU A 529 -36.49 12.63 -7.23
N GLU A 530 -36.59 12.77 -8.56
CA GLU A 530 -37.22 13.93 -9.19
C GLU A 530 -38.72 14.00 -8.88
N LEU A 531 -39.43 12.87 -8.92
CA LEU A 531 -40.85 12.79 -8.56
C LEU A 531 -41.12 13.16 -7.10
N GLU A 532 -40.30 12.67 -6.19
CA GLU A 532 -40.35 13.01 -4.76
C GLU A 532 -40.15 14.52 -4.57
N ARG A 533 -39.15 15.10 -5.26
CA ARG A 533 -38.91 16.54 -5.20
C ARG A 533 -40.11 17.34 -5.74
N GLU A 534 -40.63 16.98 -6.92
CA GLU A 534 -41.83 17.62 -7.49
C GLU A 534 -43.03 17.54 -6.51
N PHE A 535 -43.22 16.39 -5.85
CA PHE A 535 -44.32 16.18 -4.90
C PHE A 535 -44.17 17.07 -3.65
N PHE A 536 -42.96 17.14 -3.07
CA PHE A 536 -42.67 17.96 -1.91
C PHE A 536 -42.84 19.46 -2.22
N GLU A 537 -42.39 19.91 -3.39
CA GLU A 537 -42.57 21.29 -3.86
C GLU A 537 -44.06 21.64 -4.06
N LEU A 538 -44.83 20.75 -4.71
CA LEU A 538 -46.26 20.96 -4.96
C LEU A 538 -47.11 20.95 -3.69
N LYS A 539 -46.71 20.17 -2.67
CA LYS A 539 -47.43 20.05 -1.39
C LYS A 539 -46.90 20.98 -0.30
N GLY A 540 -45.81 21.72 -0.55
CA GLY A 540 -45.18 22.62 0.42
C GLY A 540 -44.59 21.88 1.63
N ILE A 541 -44.12 20.65 1.43
CA ILE A 541 -43.51 19.82 2.50
C ILE A 541 -42.03 20.19 2.63
N ASP A 542 -41.49 20.17 3.85
CA ASP A 542 -40.09 20.51 4.11
C ASP A 542 -39.11 19.52 3.43
N LEU A 543 -38.23 20.07 2.58
CA LEU A 543 -37.15 19.37 1.87
C LEU A 543 -36.12 18.74 2.82
N SER A 544 -36.07 19.14 4.09
CA SER A 544 -35.20 18.50 5.10
C SER A 544 -35.56 17.02 5.33
N ILE A 545 -36.84 16.67 5.23
CA ILE A 545 -37.33 15.29 5.37
C ILE A 545 -36.91 14.45 4.16
N LEU A 546 -37.00 15.02 2.95
CA LEU A 546 -36.51 14.39 1.72
C LEU A 546 -35.00 14.11 1.80
N ASN A 547 -34.22 15.08 2.26
CA ASN A 547 -32.78 14.92 2.46
C ASN A 547 -32.45 13.84 3.50
N LEU A 548 -33.25 13.68 4.56
CA LEU A 548 -33.05 12.62 5.56
C LEU A 548 -33.36 11.23 4.98
N MET A 549 -34.42 11.12 4.20
CA MET A 549 -34.76 9.88 3.47
C MET A 549 -33.65 9.51 2.48
N GLN A 550 -33.03 10.49 1.82
CA GLN A 550 -31.93 10.29 0.88
C GLN A 550 -30.54 10.13 1.56
N ARG A 551 -30.32 10.67 2.77
CA ARG A 551 -29.03 10.64 3.50
C ARG A 551 -28.79 9.40 4.37
N TYR A 552 -29.83 8.77 4.92
CA TYR A 552 -29.70 7.48 5.62
C TYR A 552 -29.05 6.40 4.74
N GLU A 553 -29.05 6.62 3.42
CA GLU A 553 -28.47 5.75 2.41
C GLU A 553 -26.95 5.96 2.20
N THR A 554 -26.40 7.12 2.58
CA THR A 554 -24.95 7.38 2.54
C THR A 554 -24.21 6.83 3.75
N GLU A 555 -24.85 6.71 4.92
CA GLU A 555 -24.20 6.24 6.16
C GLU A 555 -24.41 4.74 6.43
N GLY A 556 -25.50 4.14 5.93
CA GLY A 556 -25.78 2.69 6.11
C GLY A 556 -24.80 1.75 5.40
N ALA A 557 -23.97 2.24 4.47
CA ALA A 557 -22.88 1.49 3.86
C ALA A 557 -21.56 1.54 4.67
N TYR A 558 -21.49 2.40 5.71
CA TYR A 558 -20.30 2.61 6.53
C TYR A 558 -20.39 1.96 7.93
N GLN A 559 -21.51 1.32 8.28
CA GLN A 559 -21.65 0.56 9.54
C GLN A 559 -21.65 -0.97 9.37
N GLY A 560 -21.19 -1.45 8.22
CA GLY A 560 -20.99 -2.87 7.95
C GLY A 560 -19.57 -3.22 7.53
N VAL A 561 -18.57 -2.83 8.34
CA VAL A 561 -17.22 -3.43 8.35
C VAL A 561 -16.83 -3.72 9.79
#